data_AF-A0A661LRE1-F1
#
_entry.id   AF-A0A661LRE1-F1
#
_cell.length_a   1.000
_cell.length_b   1.000
_cell.length_c   1.000
_cell.angle_alpha   90.00
_cell.angle_beta   90.00
_cell.angle_gamma   90.00
#
_symmetry.space_group_name_H-M   'P 1'
#
loop_
_entity.id
_entity.type
_entity.pdbx_description
1 polymer ?
#
loop_
_entity_poly.entity_id
_entity_poly.type
_entity_poly.pdbx_seq_one_letter_code
_entity_poly.pdbx_strand_id
1 'polypeptide(L)' 'NFYYVFPTIGMLFCMIAFATVALGGFGSIKGAFLAGLIMGLIIDLGGTYVGPQYKLALVYLTFFLVVAIRPKGLFGW' A
#
# COMPACT_ATOMS: atom_id res chain seq x y z
N ASN A 1 -17.36 8.34 2.87
CA ASN A 1 -17.14 7.35 1.79
C ASN A 1 -17.60 5.99 2.31
N PHE A 2 -18.80 5.55 1.94
CA PHE A 2 -19.32 4.24 2.37
C PHE A 2 -18.83 3.18 1.38
N TYR A 3 -18.06 2.20 1.88
CA TYR A 3 -17.74 1.01 1.11
C TYR A 3 -18.93 0.07 1.14
N TYR A 4 -19.43 -0.34 -0.02
CA TYR A 4 -20.45 -1.38 -0.09
C TYR A 4 -19.86 -2.71 0.39
N VAL A 5 -20.55 -3.35 1.34
CA VAL A 5 -20.12 -4.61 1.94
C VAL A 5 -20.54 -5.75 1.03
N PHE A 6 -19.58 -6.28 0.28
CA PHE A 6 -19.73 -7.48 -0.52
C PHE A 6 -18.76 -8.54 0.00
N PRO A 7 -19.06 -9.85 -0.10
CA PRO A 7 -18.18 -10.90 0.42
C PRO A 7 -16.76 -10.88 -0.18
N THR A 8 -16.57 -10.26 -1.35
CA THR A 8 -15.27 -10.20 -2.05
C THR A 8 -14.37 -9.02 -1.61
N ILE A 9 -14.86 -8.10 -0.77
CA ILE A 9 -14.09 -6.90 -0.37
C ILE A 9 -12.77 -7.25 0.33
N GLY A 10 -12.70 -8.38 1.05
CA GLY A 10 -11.49 -8.83 1.73
C GLY A 10 -10.30 -9.02 0.79
N MET A 11 -10.54 -9.40 -0.47
CA MET A 11 -9.48 -9.61 -1.46
C MET A 11 -8.72 -8.32 -1.77
N LEU A 12 -9.41 -7.18 -1.85
CA LEU A 12 -8.79 -5.87 -2.07
C LEU A 12 -7.88 -5.48 -0.91
N PHE A 13 -8.33 -5.69 0.34
CA PHE A 13 -7.53 -5.41 1.52
C PHE A 13 -6.29 -6.32 1.61
N CYS A 14 -6.44 -7.61 1.27
CA CYS A 14 -5.30 -8.53 1.20
C CYS A 14 -4.23 -8.07 0.21
N MET A 15 -4.62 -7.58 -0.97
CA MET A 15 -3.65 -7.08 -1.95
C MET A 15 -2.94 -5.81 -1.46
N ILE A 16 -3.66 -4.88 -0.83
CA ILE A 16 -3.06 -3.66 -0.25
C ILE A 16 -2.08 -4.03 0.86
N ALA A 17 -2.47 -4.96 1.75
CA ALA A 17 -1.61 -5.45 2.82
C ALA A 17 -0.34 -6.11 2.26
N PHE A 18 -0.48 -6.96 1.23
CA PHE A 18 0.64 -7.59 0.56
C PHE A 18 1.60 -6.56 -0.07
N ALA A 19 1.06 -5.61 -0.84
CA ALA A 19 1.86 -4.53 -1.44
C ALA A 19 2.61 -3.71 -0.38
N THR A 20 1.95 -3.41 0.74
CA THR A 20 2.54 -2.63 1.85
C THR A 20 3.68 -3.38 2.52
N VAL A 21 3.52 -4.68 2.79
CA VAL A 21 4.59 -5.52 3.39
C VAL A 21 5.75 -5.69 2.41
N ALA A 22 5.45 -5.94 1.13
CA ALA A 22 6.46 -6.06 0.09
C ALA A 22 7.27 -4.76 -0.10
N LEU A 23 6.62 -3.58 0.04
CA LEU A 23 7.30 -2.27 0.05
C LEU A 23 8.28 -2.15 1.23
N GLY A 24 7.87 -2.63 2.41
CA GLY A 24 8.71 -2.66 3.62
C GLY A 24 9.91 -3.61 3.53
N GLY A 25 9.81 -4.65 2.69
CA GLY A 25 10.80 -5.71 2.52
C GLY A 25 10.48 -6.94 3.36
N PHE A 26 10.48 -8.13 2.74
CA PHE A 26 10.25 -9.39 3.43
C PHE A 26 11.37 -9.65 4.45
N GLY A 27 11.01 -9.78 5.73
CA GLY A 27 11.96 -10.05 6.82
C GLY A 27 12.28 -8.88 7.75
N SER A 28 11.82 -7.64 7.45
CA SER A 28 12.02 -6.48 8.33
C SER A 28 10.71 -5.97 8.93
N ILE A 29 10.47 -6.26 10.21
CA ILE A 29 9.31 -5.74 10.98
C ILE A 29 9.30 -4.21 11.00
N LYS A 30 10.47 -3.58 11.18
CA LYS A 30 10.60 -2.12 11.20
C LYS A 30 10.29 -1.51 9.82
N GLY A 31 10.74 -2.16 8.75
CA GLY A 31 10.46 -1.76 7.37
C GLY A 31 8.98 -1.84 7.02
N ALA A 32 8.32 -2.95 7.40
CA ALA A 32 6.88 -3.13 7.20
C ALA A 32 6.03 -2.12 7.99
N PHE A 33 6.42 -1.79 9.22
CA PHE A 33 5.74 -0.77 10.02
C PHE A 33 5.81 0.62 9.37
N LEU A 34 7.01 1.03 8.94
CA LEU A 34 7.20 2.33 8.29
C LEU A 34 6.49 2.40 6.93
N ALA A 35 6.54 1.30 6.16
CA ALA A 35 5.80 1.18 4.91
C ALA A 35 4.29 1.28 5.13
N GLY A 36 3.74 0.65 6.18
CA GLY A 36 2.32 0.78 6.54
C GLY A 36 1.90 2.21 6.87
N LEU A 37 2.76 2.94 7.59
CA LEU A 37 2.49 4.33 7.95
C LEU A 37 2.51 5.25 6.71
N ILE A 38 3.48 5.06 5.82
CA ILE A 38 3.58 5.80 4.55
C ILE A 38 2.40 5.47 3.62
N MET A 39 2.08 4.19 3.46
CA MET A 39 0.97 3.74 2.61
C MET A 39 -0.37 4.24 3.13
N GLY A 40 -0.58 4.23 4.46
CA GLY A 40 -1.77 4.79 5.09
C GLY A 40 -1.95 6.28 4.77
N LEU A 41 -0.89 7.07 4.90
CA LEU A 41 -0.90 8.49 4.53
C LEU A 41 -1.21 8.70 3.05
N ILE A 42 -0.62 7.90 2.17
CA ILE A 42 -0.83 8.01 0.72
C ILE A 42 -2.26 7.62 0.34
N ILE A 43 -2.83 6.59 0.98
CA ILE A 43 -4.22 6.18 0.76
C ILE A 43 -5.18 7.30 1.17
N ASP A 44 -4.93 7.93 2.32
CA ASP A 44 -5.80 8.99 2.84
C ASP A 44 -5.72 10.27 2.00
N LEU A 45 -4.50 10.75 1.73
CA LEU A 45 -4.26 11.90 0.87
C LEU A 45 -4.73 11.63 -0.56
N GLY A 46 -4.41 10.47 -1.11
CA GLY A 46 -4.82 10.04 -2.45
C GLY A 46 -6.33 9.94 -2.63
N GLY A 47 -7.02 9.41 -1.62
CA GLY A 47 -8.48 9.36 -1.60
C GLY A 47 -9.15 10.73 -1.54
N THR A 48 -8.48 11.71 -0.95
CA THR A 48 -8.99 13.08 -0.76
C THR A 48 -8.74 13.95 -1.99
N TYR A 49 -7.57 13.85 -2.64
CA TYR A 49 -7.18 14.72 -3.76
C TYR A 49 -7.53 14.19 -5.15
N VAL A 50 -7.49 12.86 -5.37
CA VAL A 50 -7.66 12.26 -6.72
C VAL A 50 -9.03 11.60 -6.87
N GLY A 51 -9.68 11.28 -5.75
CA GLY A 51 -10.99 10.65 -5.69
C GLY A 51 -10.92 9.16 -5.32
N PRO A 52 -11.97 8.60 -4.68
CA PRO A 52 -11.93 7.28 -4.05
C PRO A 52 -11.62 6.13 -5.03
N GLN A 53 -12.03 6.31 -6.28
CA GLN A 53 -11.84 5.36 -7.38
C GLN A 53 -10.37 5.13 -7.76
N TYR A 54 -9.47 6.09 -7.47
CA TYR A 54 -8.04 5.97 -7.78
C TYR A 54 -7.18 5.55 -6.59
N LYS A 55 -7.78 5.26 -5.42
CA LYS A 55 -7.03 4.80 -4.23
C LYS A 55 -6.14 3.59 -4.52
N LEU A 56 -6.68 2.58 -5.21
CA LEU A 56 -5.93 1.37 -5.55
C LEU A 56 -4.79 1.65 -6.54
N ALA A 57 -5.04 2.50 -7.54
CA ALA A 57 -4.01 2.89 -8.50
C ALA A 57 -2.83 3.58 -7.79
N LEU A 58 -3.09 4.49 -6.85
CA LEU A 58 -2.05 5.18 -6.09
C LEU A 58 -1.23 4.24 -5.19
N VAL A 59 -1.88 3.25 -4.57
CA VAL A 59 -1.21 2.20 -3.77
C VAL A 59 -0.21 1.43 -4.64
N TYR A 60 -0.66 0.92 -5.79
CA TYR A 60 0.22 0.13 -6.67
C TYR A 60 1.28 0.98 -7.36
N LEU A 61 0.99 2.23 -7.70
CA LEU A 61 1.95 3.14 -8.30
C LEU A 61 3.07 3.49 -7.31
N THR A 62 2.72 3.76 -6.06
CA THR A 62 3.70 3.97 -4.98
C THR A 62 4.55 2.72 -4.75
N PHE A 63 3.91 1.55 -4.68
CA PHE A 63 4.62 0.28 -4.58
C PHE A 63 5.62 0.10 -5.72
N PHE A 64 5.19 0.32 -6.96
CA PHE A 64 6.03 0.21 -8.15
C PHE A 64 7.21 1.19 -8.11
N LEU A 65 6.98 2.45 -7.77
CA LEU A 65 8.04 3.47 -7.65
C LEU A 65 9.09 3.10 -6.60
N VAL A 66 8.65 2.64 -5.43
CA VAL A 66 9.58 2.27 -4.36
C VAL A 66 10.39 1.03 -4.72
N VAL A 67 9.76 0.01 -5.30
CA VAL A 67 10.46 -1.20 -5.76
C VAL A 67 11.42 -0.88 -6.91
N ALA A 68 11.05 0.01 -7.83
CA ALA A 68 11.91 0.45 -8.93
C ALA A 68 13.18 1.17 -8.44
N ILE A 69 13.06 1.97 -7.37
CA ILE A 69 14.19 2.70 -6.79
C ILE A 69 15.02 1.79 -5.86
N ARG A 70 14.38 0.87 -5.13
CA ARG A 70 15.06 -0.11 -4.26
C ARG A 70 14.39 -1.49 -4.31
N PRO A 71 14.95 -2.45 -5.08
CA PRO A 71 14.35 -3.78 -5.26
C PRO A 71 14.33 -4.64 -3.99
N LYS A 72 15.12 -4.29 -2.96
CA LYS A 72 15.10 -4.95 -1.65
C LYS A 72 14.05 -4.39 -0.67
N GLY A 73 13.25 -3.40 -1.08
CA GLY A 73 12.38 -2.63 -0.19
C GLY A 73 13.16 -1.63 0.69
N LEU A 74 12.45 -0.94 1.59
CA LEU A 74 13.05 0.12 2.44
C LEU A 74 14.18 -0.41 3.36
N PHE A 75 14.03 -1.61 3.94
CA PHE A 75 14.99 -2.22 4.87
C PHE A 75 15.09 -3.75 4.75
N GLY A 76 14.71 -4.34 3.61
CA GLY A 76 14.84 -5.78 3.38
C GLY A 76 16.29 -6.21 3.13
N TRP A 77 16.62 -7.43 3.55
CA TRP A 77 17.94 -8.05 3.38
C TRP A 77 18.01 -8.85 2.08
#